data_AF-A0A1J5A3F6-F1
#
_entry.id   AF-A0A1J5A3F6-F1
#
_cell.length_a   1.000
_cell.length_b   1.000
_cell.length_c   1.000
_cell.angle_alpha   90.00
_cell.angle_beta   90.00
_cell.angle_gamma   90.00
#
_symmetry.space_group_name_H-M   'P 1'
#
loop_
_entity.id
_entity.type
_entity.pdbx_description
1 polymer ?
#
loop_
_entity_poly.entity_id
_entity_poly.type
_entity_poly.pdbx_seq_one_letter_code
_entity_poly.pdbx_strand_id
1 'polypeptide(L)'
;MFKGRSGTVTLLILIILVLLAIGFVATGRLKLPSKPEMALPVDLSKVIPTSWTVFENQTRLCDYDNDGEDEWLILYRYDQTEVLPPQQKAGTQVNRGPIGGVIYDAQVNRVPQDPGNQSPYRPAFLIPYKLLPDFYTGKGQGYLGESDVTLILHKPEPKAATCQTDEIAFFGYSEGALPTRLSLFRWVDKSIGYRGVHFVGNARIEATPDPSTTELVIKVRTYDRLQNHRSILCESREFTRSEPLASLTFPENPDSYTIDFCFGAPQDPAYPEGVVMAMLRGAKAGGTVGNPSPTGTSFFTANADLPADLRNLPTTRVLAISNQGTVAPHPDNGRQCSPAELDLPATTPPDPTVWWCGREEAEVITEVVIKGQSYQVVWRLISVANDKTSADVHWRIEQATYR
;
A
#
# COMPACT_ATOMS: atom_id res chain seq x y z
N MET A 1 79.08 -10.29 8.80
CA MET A 1 78.69 -9.63 10.07
C MET A 1 78.24 -8.20 9.75
N PHE A 2 77.01 -8.02 9.25
CA PHE A 2 76.30 -6.73 9.22
C PHE A 2 74.98 -6.97 9.95
N LYS A 3 75.10 -7.14 11.27
CA LYS A 3 74.01 -7.43 12.20
C LYS A 3 73.88 -6.18 13.08
N GLY A 4 72.72 -5.52 13.07
CA GLY A 4 72.31 -4.73 14.24
C GLY A 4 71.68 -3.35 14.05
N ARG A 5 71.75 -2.69 12.89
CA ARG A 5 71.18 -1.32 12.77
C ARG A 5 70.38 -1.00 11.51
N SER A 6 70.54 -1.76 10.42
CA SER A 6 69.82 -1.45 9.17
C SER A 6 68.38 -1.99 9.18
N GLY A 7 68.16 -3.24 9.60
CA GLY A 7 66.83 -3.87 9.57
C GLY A 7 65.81 -3.26 10.53
N THR A 8 66.24 -2.75 11.68
CA THR A 8 65.35 -2.04 12.63
C THR A 8 64.88 -0.70 12.09
N VAL A 9 65.75 0.02 11.36
CA VAL A 9 65.37 1.27 10.70
C VAL A 9 64.39 0.99 9.55
N THR A 10 64.61 -0.07 8.77
CA THR A 10 63.68 -0.46 7.70
C THR A 10 62.31 -0.86 8.26
N LEU A 11 62.27 -1.61 9.37
CA LEU A 11 61.02 -2.00 10.02
C LEU A 11 60.25 -0.77 10.56
N LEU A 12 60.95 0.18 11.18
CA LEU A 12 60.35 1.41 11.69
C LEU A 12 59.77 2.28 10.57
N ILE A 13 60.48 2.41 9.45
CA ILE A 13 59.99 3.13 8.26
C ILE A 13 58.73 2.47 7.70
N LEU A 14 58.69 1.14 7.65
CA LEU A 14 57.51 0.38 7.18
C LEU A 14 56.30 0.58 8.10
N ILE A 15 56.50 0.54 9.41
CA ILE A 15 55.43 0.79 10.40
C ILE A 15 54.91 2.22 10.27
N ILE A 16 55.80 3.22 10.13
CA ILE A 16 55.42 4.62 9.94
C ILE A 16 54.64 4.79 8.63
N LEU A 17 55.06 4.13 7.55
CA LEU A 17 54.35 4.16 6.26
C LEU A 17 52.96 3.52 6.36
N VAL A 18 52.82 2.40 7.07
CA VAL A 18 51.52 1.75 7.30
C VAL A 18 50.61 2.63 8.15
N LEU A 19 51.12 3.23 9.22
CA LEU A 19 50.36 4.15 10.06
C LEU A 19 49.96 5.43 9.32
N LEU A 20 50.83 5.96 8.45
CA LEU A 20 50.51 7.07 7.57
C LEU A 20 49.43 6.66 6.55
N ALA A 21 49.53 5.48 5.93
CA ALA A 21 48.51 4.99 5.00
C ALA A 21 47.15 4.83 5.70
N ILE A 22 47.12 4.24 6.90
CA ILE A 22 45.91 4.13 7.72
C ILE A 22 45.35 5.51 8.07
N GLY A 23 46.20 6.46 8.49
CA GLY A 23 45.80 7.83 8.79
C GLY A 23 45.25 8.58 7.55
N PHE A 24 45.85 8.38 6.38
CA PHE A 24 45.38 8.96 5.12
C PHE A 24 44.06 8.35 4.63
N VAL A 25 43.84 7.05 4.85
CA VAL A 25 42.56 6.38 4.56
C VAL A 25 41.48 6.84 5.55
N ALA A 26 41.79 6.91 6.85
CA ALA A 26 40.84 7.35 7.90
C ALA A 26 40.46 8.84 7.79
N THR A 27 41.34 9.68 7.26
CA THR A 27 41.06 11.11 6.98
C THR A 27 40.46 11.36 5.60
N GLY A 28 40.16 10.32 4.82
CA GLY A 28 39.52 10.41 3.50
C GLY A 28 40.40 11.01 2.39
N ARG A 29 41.71 11.18 2.65
CA ARG A 29 42.67 11.75 1.68
C ARG A 29 43.26 10.71 0.73
N LEU A 30 43.23 9.42 1.10
CA LEU A 30 43.40 8.31 0.16
C LEU A 30 42.02 7.76 -0.19
N LYS A 31 41.54 8.06 -1.40
CA LYS A 31 40.42 7.33 -1.99
C LYS A 31 40.95 5.97 -2.43
N LEU A 32 40.60 4.91 -1.70
CA LEU A 32 40.66 3.55 -2.26
C LEU A 32 39.91 3.56 -3.59
N PRO A 33 40.39 2.84 -4.62
CA PRO A 33 39.68 2.76 -5.89
C PRO A 33 38.26 2.31 -5.59
N SER A 34 37.29 3.19 -5.90
CA SER A 34 35.88 2.85 -5.89
C SER A 34 35.71 1.60 -6.74
N LYS A 35 35.06 0.58 -6.19
CA LYS A 35 34.65 -0.63 -6.92
C LYS A 35 34.08 -0.14 -8.26
N PRO A 36 34.62 -0.55 -9.42
CA PRO A 36 34.14 -0.06 -10.70
C PRO A 36 32.64 -0.33 -10.77
N GLU A 37 31.87 0.69 -11.10
CA GLU A 37 30.42 0.60 -11.28
C GLU A 37 30.17 -0.50 -12.33
N MET A 38 29.62 -1.63 -11.89
CA MET A 38 29.37 -2.78 -12.77
C MET A 38 28.21 -2.43 -13.70
N ALA A 39 28.52 -1.88 -14.86
CA ALA A 39 27.57 -1.80 -15.96
C ALA A 39 27.12 -3.23 -16.34
N LEU A 40 25.83 -3.41 -16.58
CA LEU A 40 25.29 -4.69 -17.02
C LEU A 40 26.04 -5.12 -18.30
N PRO A 41 26.72 -6.29 -18.31
CA PRO A 41 27.59 -6.69 -19.41
C PRO A 41 26.83 -7.18 -20.65
N VAL A 42 25.51 -6.99 -20.70
CA VAL A 42 24.61 -7.48 -21.75
C VAL A 42 23.66 -6.38 -22.19
N ASP A 43 23.49 -6.29 -23.50
CA ASP A 43 22.46 -5.46 -24.12
C ASP A 43 21.07 -6.07 -23.87
N LEU A 44 20.27 -5.41 -23.04
CA LEU A 44 18.94 -5.89 -22.63
C LEU A 44 17.99 -6.12 -23.81
N SER A 45 18.18 -5.39 -24.92
CA SER A 45 17.38 -5.58 -26.12
C SER A 45 17.54 -6.97 -26.76
N LYS A 46 18.61 -7.71 -26.39
CA LYS A 46 18.90 -9.06 -26.88
C LYS A 46 18.37 -10.18 -25.99
N VAL A 47 18.00 -9.87 -24.75
CA VAL A 47 17.54 -10.85 -23.75
C VAL A 47 16.10 -10.63 -23.29
N ILE A 48 15.57 -9.42 -23.47
CA ILE A 48 14.19 -9.07 -23.17
C ILE A 48 13.41 -8.99 -24.50
N PRO A 49 12.16 -9.52 -24.57
CA PRO A 49 11.32 -9.38 -25.76
C PRO A 49 11.20 -7.92 -26.21
N THR A 50 11.27 -7.68 -27.53
CA THR A 50 11.21 -6.32 -28.10
C THR A 50 9.87 -5.61 -27.87
N SER A 51 8.82 -6.35 -27.52
CA SER A 51 7.51 -5.81 -27.14
C SER A 51 7.46 -5.32 -25.68
N TRP A 52 8.51 -5.54 -24.89
CA TRP A 52 8.58 -5.08 -23.51
C TRP A 52 9.41 -3.80 -23.41
N THR A 53 9.01 -2.91 -22.51
CA THR A 53 9.71 -1.64 -22.26
C THR A 53 10.37 -1.70 -20.90
N VAL A 54 11.70 -1.57 -20.85
CA VAL A 54 12.47 -1.57 -19.61
C VAL A 54 12.40 -0.20 -18.94
N PHE A 55 12.28 -0.18 -17.61
CA PHE A 55 12.40 1.05 -16.83
C PHE A 55 13.88 1.37 -16.60
N GLU A 56 14.54 2.02 -17.56
CA GLU A 56 15.99 2.27 -17.56
C GLU A 56 16.49 2.91 -16.24
N ASN A 57 15.74 3.87 -15.70
CA ASN A 57 16.10 4.60 -14.47
C ASN A 57 15.78 3.87 -13.17
N GLN A 58 15.17 2.69 -13.22
CA GLN A 58 14.80 1.88 -12.05
C GLN A 58 15.63 0.61 -11.90
N THR A 59 16.68 0.45 -12.73
CA THR A 59 17.66 -0.63 -12.53
C THR A 59 18.40 -0.44 -11.21
N ARG A 60 18.52 -1.51 -10.42
CA ARG A 60 19.18 -1.49 -9.11
C ARG A 60 20.17 -2.63 -8.99
N LEU A 61 21.33 -2.31 -8.42
CA LEU A 61 22.42 -3.23 -8.10
C LEU A 61 22.41 -3.50 -6.59
N CYS A 62 22.35 -4.76 -6.21
CA CYS A 62 22.36 -5.21 -4.82
C CYS A 62 22.75 -6.68 -4.74
N ASP A 63 23.19 -7.15 -3.59
CA ASP A 63 23.26 -8.57 -3.23
C ASP A 63 21.85 -9.02 -2.79
N TYR A 64 21.09 -9.58 -3.73
CA TYR A 64 19.71 -10.03 -3.59
C TYR A 64 19.59 -11.51 -3.21
N ASP A 65 20.68 -12.28 -3.27
CA ASP A 65 20.68 -13.71 -2.96
C ASP A 65 21.58 -14.10 -1.77
N ASN A 66 22.27 -13.11 -1.19
CA ASN A 66 23.16 -13.20 -0.03
C ASN A 66 24.42 -14.04 -0.31
N ASP A 67 24.95 -13.99 -1.52
CA ASP A 67 26.22 -14.63 -1.88
C ASP A 67 27.43 -13.66 -1.94
N GLY A 68 27.18 -12.36 -1.74
CA GLY A 68 28.19 -11.30 -1.72
C GLY A 68 28.57 -10.76 -3.10
N GLU A 69 27.91 -11.20 -4.18
CA GLU A 69 27.98 -10.60 -5.51
C GLU A 69 26.87 -9.53 -5.68
N ASP A 70 26.97 -8.71 -6.73
CA ASP A 70 25.93 -7.72 -7.03
C ASP A 70 25.11 -8.25 -8.22
N GLU A 71 23.78 -8.35 -8.09
CA GLU A 71 22.86 -8.69 -9.18
C GLU A 71 22.08 -7.47 -9.66
N TRP A 72 21.54 -7.55 -10.88
CA TRP A 72 20.75 -6.48 -11.49
C TRP A 72 19.26 -6.78 -11.41
N LEU A 73 18.53 -6.00 -10.62
CA LEU A 73 17.08 -5.97 -10.68
C LEU A 73 16.63 -5.07 -11.84
N ILE A 74 15.83 -5.65 -12.73
CA ILE A 74 15.30 -4.98 -13.92
C ILE A 74 13.78 -5.07 -13.90
N LEU A 75 13.14 -3.90 -13.94
CA LEU A 75 11.71 -3.77 -14.11
C LEU A 75 11.37 -3.51 -15.57
N TYR A 76 10.26 -4.06 -16.02
CA TYR A 76 9.78 -3.89 -17.40
C TYR A 76 8.26 -3.86 -17.45
N ARG A 77 7.71 -3.20 -18.47
CA ARG A 77 6.29 -3.24 -18.81
C ARG A 77 6.09 -4.18 -19.99
N TYR A 78 5.11 -5.07 -19.91
CA TYR A 78 4.77 -6.04 -20.96
C TYR A 78 3.29 -5.94 -21.34
N ASP A 79 2.88 -6.66 -22.39
CA ASP A 79 1.51 -6.69 -22.92
C ASP A 79 0.87 -5.29 -23.03
N GLN A 80 1.64 -4.37 -23.63
CA GLN A 80 1.30 -2.96 -23.66
C GLN A 80 0.18 -2.66 -24.65
N THR A 81 -0.67 -1.72 -24.27
CA THR A 81 -1.64 -1.06 -25.14
C THR A 81 -1.50 0.46 -25.01
N GLU A 82 -1.67 1.17 -26.12
CA GLU A 82 -1.76 2.62 -26.12
C GLU A 82 -3.17 3.03 -25.69
N VAL A 83 -3.28 3.87 -24.67
CA VAL A 83 -4.56 4.43 -24.23
C VAL A 83 -4.47 5.93 -24.07
N LEU A 84 -5.60 6.62 -24.21
CA LEU A 84 -5.73 8.02 -23.84
C LEU A 84 -5.99 8.09 -22.33
N PRO A 85 -5.07 8.65 -21.51
CA PRO A 85 -5.28 8.72 -20.08
C PRO A 85 -6.49 9.63 -19.77
N PRO A 86 -7.36 9.27 -18.80
CA PRO A 86 -8.57 10.04 -18.50
C PRO A 86 -8.33 11.49 -18.04
N GLN A 87 -7.12 11.79 -17.57
CA GLN A 87 -6.78 13.04 -16.89
C GLN A 87 -5.73 13.90 -17.62
N GLN A 88 -5.25 13.50 -18.80
CA GLN A 88 -4.34 14.33 -19.60
C GLN A 88 -5.11 15.12 -20.66
N LYS A 89 -4.59 16.31 -21.03
CA LYS A 89 -5.10 17.09 -22.16
C LYS A 89 -5.14 16.23 -23.42
N ALA A 90 -6.21 16.40 -24.20
CA ALA A 90 -6.49 15.62 -25.40
C ALA A 90 -5.26 15.47 -26.33
N GLY A 91 -4.94 14.23 -26.70
CA GLY A 91 -4.03 13.92 -27.81
C GLY A 91 -2.80 13.08 -27.46
N THR A 92 -2.41 12.96 -26.19
CA THR A 92 -1.25 12.14 -25.80
C THR A 92 -1.70 10.75 -25.38
N GLN A 93 -1.36 9.73 -26.18
CA GLN A 93 -1.50 8.33 -25.79
C GLN A 93 -0.35 7.94 -24.86
N VAL A 94 -0.63 7.09 -23.89
CA VAL A 94 0.36 6.50 -22.99
C VAL A 94 0.29 4.98 -23.09
N ASN A 95 1.45 4.33 -23.07
CA ASN A 95 1.50 2.88 -22.97
C ASN A 95 1.05 2.46 -21.57
N ARG A 96 0.02 1.62 -21.51
CA ARG A 96 -0.43 0.93 -20.29
C ARG A 96 -0.21 -0.56 -20.44
N GLY A 97 0.12 -1.22 -19.35
CA GLY A 97 0.34 -2.66 -19.31
C GLY A 97 0.89 -3.07 -17.95
N PRO A 98 0.81 -4.36 -17.63
CA PRO A 98 1.37 -4.90 -16.40
C PRO A 98 2.89 -4.70 -16.32
N ILE A 99 3.38 -4.52 -15.09
CA ILE A 99 4.79 -4.37 -14.75
C ILE A 99 5.31 -5.70 -14.20
N GLY A 100 6.39 -6.19 -14.78
CA GLY A 100 7.13 -7.36 -14.33
C GLY A 100 8.53 -6.99 -13.81
N GLY A 101 9.22 -7.99 -13.29
CA GLY A 101 10.57 -7.85 -12.75
C GLY A 101 11.40 -9.13 -12.92
N VAL A 102 12.70 -8.96 -13.10
CA VAL A 102 13.68 -10.04 -13.19
C VAL A 102 14.96 -9.61 -12.50
N ILE A 103 15.61 -10.54 -11.80
CA ILE A 103 16.94 -10.35 -11.23
C ILE A 103 17.91 -11.16 -12.08
N TYR A 104 18.94 -10.51 -12.62
CA TYR A 104 19.99 -11.17 -13.36
C TYR A 104 21.22 -11.35 -12.48
N ASP A 105 21.62 -12.59 -12.29
CA ASP A 105 22.82 -12.99 -11.56
C ASP A 105 23.94 -13.32 -12.57
N ALA A 106 25.11 -12.73 -12.38
CA ALA A 106 26.28 -13.00 -13.21
C ALA A 106 27.13 -14.13 -12.64
N GLN A 107 26.91 -15.35 -13.11
CA GLN A 107 27.76 -16.48 -12.72
C GLN A 107 29.16 -16.33 -13.35
N VAL A 108 30.14 -15.98 -12.52
CA VAL A 108 31.56 -15.91 -12.92
C VAL A 108 32.19 -17.29 -12.79
N ASN A 109 32.68 -17.87 -13.88
CA ASN A 109 33.44 -19.12 -13.82
C ASN A 109 34.81 -18.86 -13.16
N ARG A 110 35.02 -19.34 -11.93
CA ARG A 110 36.22 -19.07 -11.11
C ARG A 110 37.34 -20.11 -11.25
N VAL A 111 37.26 -21.07 -12.18
CA VAL A 111 38.28 -22.13 -12.32
C VAL A 111 39.52 -21.61 -13.08
N PRO A 112 40.74 -21.64 -12.49
CA PRO A 112 41.97 -21.36 -13.21
C PRO A 112 42.27 -22.45 -14.23
N GLN A 113 42.31 -22.06 -15.51
CA GLN A 113 42.71 -22.98 -16.57
C GLN A 113 44.23 -23.14 -16.67
N ASP A 114 45.05 -22.23 -16.12
CA ASP A 114 46.51 -22.35 -16.13
C ASP A 114 47.19 -21.72 -14.88
N PRO A 115 48.28 -22.34 -14.35
CA PRO A 115 49.09 -21.74 -13.31
C PRO A 115 49.81 -20.48 -13.83
N GLY A 116 49.52 -19.32 -13.21
CA GLY A 116 50.33 -18.10 -13.39
C GLY A 116 49.68 -16.96 -14.17
N ASN A 117 48.46 -17.10 -14.69
CA ASN A 117 47.75 -16.01 -15.36
C ASN A 117 46.67 -15.38 -14.44
N GLN A 118 46.88 -14.13 -14.01
CA GLN A 118 45.96 -13.36 -13.16
C GLN A 118 45.04 -12.40 -13.95
N SER A 119 44.81 -12.63 -15.24
CA SER A 119 43.82 -11.85 -15.98
C SER A 119 42.42 -12.03 -15.37
N PRO A 120 41.62 -10.95 -15.23
CA PRO A 120 40.24 -11.10 -14.80
C PRO A 120 39.47 -11.90 -15.86
N TYR A 121 38.95 -13.06 -15.48
CA TYR A 121 37.97 -13.85 -16.25
C TYR A 121 36.80 -12.97 -16.71
N ARG A 122 36.07 -13.40 -17.77
CA ARG A 122 34.59 -13.43 -17.83
C ARG A 122 34.08 -13.82 -19.23
N PRO A 123 33.55 -15.03 -19.43
CA PRO A 123 32.19 -15.19 -19.90
C PRO A 123 31.30 -15.19 -18.65
N ALA A 124 30.67 -14.05 -18.37
CA ALA A 124 29.56 -13.99 -17.41
C ALA A 124 28.33 -14.51 -18.14
N PHE A 125 27.80 -15.67 -17.76
CA PHE A 125 26.46 -16.05 -18.18
C PHE A 125 25.50 -15.43 -17.17
N LEU A 126 24.54 -14.65 -17.66
CA LEU A 126 23.49 -14.09 -16.82
C LEU A 126 22.39 -15.15 -16.62
N ILE A 127 22.11 -15.49 -15.38
CA ILE A 127 20.97 -16.34 -15.03
C ILE A 127 19.79 -15.43 -14.68
N PRO A 128 18.67 -15.49 -15.45
CA PRO A 128 17.47 -14.72 -15.13
C PRO A 128 16.64 -15.43 -14.05
N TYR A 129 16.52 -14.82 -12.88
CA TYR A 129 15.52 -15.19 -11.89
C TYR A 129 14.30 -14.28 -12.02
N LYS A 130 13.29 -14.76 -12.75
CA LYS A 130 12.02 -14.04 -12.91
C LYS A 130 11.31 -13.91 -11.57
N LEU A 131 10.81 -12.71 -11.29
CA LEU A 131 9.94 -12.41 -10.15
C LEU A 131 8.48 -12.57 -10.58
N LEU A 132 8.02 -11.73 -11.51
CA LEU A 132 6.72 -11.80 -12.17
C LEU A 132 6.81 -11.18 -13.58
N PRO A 133 5.93 -11.55 -14.52
CA PRO A 133 5.06 -12.72 -14.44
C PRO A 133 5.91 -14.00 -14.48
N ASP A 134 5.49 -15.00 -13.72
CA ASP A 134 6.03 -16.35 -13.79
C ASP A 134 4.86 -17.33 -13.79
N PHE A 135 4.90 -18.33 -14.67
CA PHE A 135 3.86 -19.34 -14.81
C PHE A 135 4.24 -20.66 -14.13
N TYR A 136 5.45 -20.75 -13.58
CA TYR A 136 5.92 -21.90 -12.82
C TYR A 136 5.34 -21.91 -11.40
N THR A 137 5.02 -23.11 -10.92
CA THR A 137 4.40 -23.35 -9.61
C THR A 137 5.28 -22.83 -8.47
N GLY A 138 4.67 -22.18 -7.48
CA GLY A 138 5.36 -21.72 -6.26
C GLY A 138 5.83 -20.26 -6.27
N LYS A 139 5.67 -19.53 -7.39
CA LYS A 139 5.99 -18.10 -7.49
C LYS A 139 4.78 -17.17 -7.60
N GLY A 140 3.57 -17.73 -7.55
CA GLY A 140 2.33 -16.97 -7.77
C GLY A 140 2.06 -16.69 -9.25
N GLN A 141 0.89 -16.12 -9.54
CA GLN A 141 0.52 -15.60 -10.86
C GLN A 141 0.13 -14.13 -10.69
N GLY A 142 0.51 -13.27 -11.63
CA GLY A 142 0.14 -11.86 -11.61
C GLY A 142 1.26 -10.94 -12.12
N TYR A 143 1.26 -9.72 -11.60
CA TYR A 143 2.20 -8.65 -11.97
C TYR A 143 2.45 -7.71 -10.78
N LEU A 144 3.54 -6.96 -10.84
CA LEU A 144 4.00 -6.09 -9.77
C LEU A 144 3.16 -4.82 -9.64
N GLY A 145 2.65 -4.27 -10.75
CA GLY A 145 1.83 -3.05 -10.82
C GLY A 145 1.39 -2.76 -12.26
N GLU A 146 0.68 -1.66 -12.51
CA GLU A 146 0.20 -1.27 -13.86
C GLU A 146 0.76 0.09 -14.27
N SER A 147 0.56 1.12 -13.43
CA SER A 147 1.04 2.46 -13.73
C SER A 147 2.47 2.68 -13.24
N ASP A 148 2.76 2.20 -12.03
CA ASP A 148 4.03 2.39 -11.33
C ASP A 148 4.24 1.31 -10.27
N VAL A 149 5.47 1.21 -9.77
CA VAL A 149 5.86 0.30 -8.69
C VAL A 149 6.92 0.96 -7.81
N THR A 150 6.73 0.88 -6.49
CA THR A 150 7.73 1.26 -5.50
C THR A 150 8.44 0.02 -4.98
N LEU A 151 9.77 0.00 -5.09
CA LEU A 151 10.65 -1.05 -4.57
C LEU A 151 11.13 -0.70 -3.16
N ILE A 152 10.98 -1.64 -2.22
CA ILE A 152 11.56 -1.58 -0.88
C ILE A 152 12.44 -2.81 -0.66
N LEU A 153 13.66 -2.60 -0.16
CA LEU A 153 14.62 -3.65 0.16
C LEU A 153 14.71 -3.79 1.68
N HIS A 154 14.32 -4.95 2.19
CA HIS A 154 14.44 -5.28 3.60
C HIS A 154 15.81 -5.89 3.87
N LYS A 155 16.58 -5.25 4.74
CA LYS A 155 17.98 -5.59 4.98
C LYS A 155 18.11 -6.73 6.00
N PRO A 156 19.13 -7.58 5.87
CA PRO A 156 19.47 -8.55 6.91
C PRO A 156 19.83 -7.86 8.23
N GLU A 157 19.57 -8.55 9.34
CA GLU A 157 20.13 -8.20 10.65
C GLU A 157 21.31 -9.12 10.99
N PRO A 158 22.52 -8.58 11.28
CA PRO A 158 22.89 -7.17 11.34
C PRO A 158 23.04 -6.52 9.95
N LYS A 159 22.77 -5.21 9.86
CA LYS A 159 22.82 -4.45 8.61
C LYS A 159 24.19 -4.54 7.94
N ALA A 160 24.21 -5.00 6.69
CA ALA A 160 25.42 -5.06 5.86
C ALA A 160 25.92 -3.66 5.45
N ALA A 161 27.24 -3.56 5.21
CA ALA A 161 27.89 -2.34 4.74
C ALA A 161 27.64 -2.05 3.24
N THR A 162 27.30 -3.07 2.47
CA THR A 162 26.94 -3.01 1.04
C THR A 162 25.43 -3.13 0.85
N CYS A 163 24.93 -2.89 -0.37
CA CYS A 163 23.53 -3.18 -0.66
C CYS A 163 23.34 -4.69 -0.59
N GLN A 164 22.55 -5.14 0.40
CA GLN A 164 22.20 -6.54 0.61
C GLN A 164 20.77 -6.62 1.15
N THR A 165 20.01 -7.63 0.73
CA THR A 165 18.60 -7.76 1.12
C THR A 165 18.17 -9.21 1.36
N ASP A 166 17.35 -9.43 2.40
CA ASP A 166 16.72 -10.73 2.68
C ASP A 166 15.36 -10.87 2.01
N GLU A 167 14.67 -9.75 1.78
CA GLU A 167 13.32 -9.71 1.22
C GLU A 167 13.12 -8.46 0.38
N ILE A 168 12.51 -8.67 -0.79
CA ILE A 168 12.21 -7.63 -1.76
C ILE A 168 10.71 -7.40 -1.74
N ALA A 169 10.28 -6.18 -1.47
CA ALA A 169 8.87 -5.80 -1.54
C ALA A 169 8.61 -4.84 -2.69
N PHE A 170 7.54 -5.10 -3.43
CA PHE A 170 7.02 -4.22 -4.46
C PHE A 170 5.61 -3.77 -4.11
N PHE A 171 5.43 -2.47 -3.95
CA PHE A 171 4.12 -1.83 -3.86
C PHE A 171 3.69 -1.37 -5.24
N GLY A 172 2.68 -2.03 -5.78
CA GLY A 172 2.16 -1.79 -7.12
C GLY A 172 1.01 -0.83 -7.18
N TYR A 173 1.03 0.07 -8.16
CA TYR A 173 0.00 1.08 -8.37
C TYR A 173 -0.80 0.79 -9.63
N SER A 174 -2.11 1.00 -9.54
CA SER A 174 -3.02 1.04 -10.69
C SER A 174 -3.21 2.51 -11.08
N GLU A 175 -4.40 3.07 -11.22
CA GLU A 175 -4.56 4.48 -11.65
C GLU A 175 -4.47 5.52 -10.51
N GLY A 176 -4.31 5.10 -9.25
CA GLY A 176 -4.33 5.98 -8.08
C GLY A 176 -2.98 6.11 -7.34
N ALA A 177 -2.90 7.08 -6.42
CA ALA A 177 -1.72 7.32 -5.58
C ALA A 177 -1.53 6.28 -4.46
N LEU A 178 -2.54 5.44 -4.22
CA LEU A 178 -2.48 4.39 -3.21
C LEU A 178 -2.10 3.06 -3.86
N PRO A 179 -1.22 2.27 -3.21
CA PRO A 179 -0.87 0.96 -3.74
C PRO A 179 -2.09 0.04 -3.71
N THR A 180 -2.21 -0.80 -4.74
CA THR A 180 -3.29 -1.79 -4.91
C THR A 180 -2.75 -3.22 -4.94
N ARG A 181 -1.42 -3.37 -5.00
CA ARG A 181 -0.73 -4.65 -4.99
C ARG A 181 0.47 -4.61 -4.06
N LEU A 182 0.74 -5.72 -3.39
CA LEU A 182 1.99 -5.97 -2.69
C LEU A 182 2.51 -7.32 -3.13
N SER A 183 3.76 -7.37 -3.57
CA SER A 183 4.47 -8.61 -3.82
C SER A 183 5.72 -8.65 -2.95
N LEU A 184 5.86 -9.69 -2.13
CA LEU A 184 7.04 -9.92 -1.30
C LEU A 184 7.79 -11.12 -1.86
N PHE A 185 9.10 -11.00 -2.06
CA PHE A 185 9.95 -12.06 -2.59
C PHE A 185 11.14 -12.34 -1.69
N ARG A 186 11.51 -13.61 -1.59
CA ARG A 186 12.74 -14.06 -0.91
C ARG A 186 13.48 -15.07 -1.77
N TRP A 187 14.80 -14.98 -1.73
CA TRP A 187 15.66 -15.99 -2.31
C TRP A 187 15.48 -17.33 -1.61
N VAL A 188 15.48 -18.41 -2.38
CA VAL A 188 15.41 -19.79 -1.85
C VAL A 188 16.72 -20.51 -2.13
N ASP A 189 17.02 -20.74 -3.41
CA ASP A 189 18.25 -21.36 -3.89
C ASP A 189 18.37 -21.20 -5.42
N LYS A 190 19.49 -21.60 -6.00
CA LYS A 190 19.75 -21.47 -7.45
C LYS A 190 18.81 -22.29 -8.35
N SER A 191 18.17 -23.34 -7.82
CA SER A 191 17.25 -24.19 -8.59
C SER A 191 15.84 -23.61 -8.66
N ILE A 192 15.40 -22.92 -7.60
CA ILE A 192 14.07 -22.33 -7.49
C ILE A 192 14.09 -20.82 -7.83
N GLY A 193 15.16 -20.13 -7.46
CA GLY A 193 15.26 -18.68 -7.46
C GLY A 193 14.49 -18.05 -6.31
N TYR A 194 13.64 -17.08 -6.63
CA TYR A 194 12.81 -16.38 -5.65
C TYR A 194 11.43 -17.03 -5.48
N ARG A 195 10.99 -17.15 -4.24
CA ARG A 195 9.58 -17.44 -3.89
C ARG A 195 8.88 -16.14 -3.53
N GLY A 196 7.60 -16.03 -3.88
CA GLY A 196 6.81 -14.84 -3.60
C GLY A 196 5.44 -15.10 -2.96
N VAL A 197 4.91 -14.08 -2.29
CA VAL A 197 3.51 -13.98 -1.87
C VAL A 197 2.94 -12.65 -2.40
N HIS A 198 1.67 -12.67 -2.79
CA HIS A 198 1.01 -11.55 -3.45
C HIS A 198 -0.31 -11.20 -2.77
N PHE A 199 -0.54 -9.91 -2.61
CA PHE A 199 -1.78 -9.34 -2.11
C PHE A 199 -2.34 -8.38 -3.15
N VAL A 200 -3.66 -8.42 -3.32
CA VAL A 200 -4.39 -7.56 -4.24
C VAL A 200 -5.54 -6.93 -3.46
N GLY A 201 -5.68 -5.62 -3.59
CA GLY A 201 -6.85 -4.87 -3.16
C GLY A 201 -7.29 -3.96 -4.29
N ASN A 202 -8.56 -4.03 -4.70
CA ASN A 202 -9.04 -3.25 -5.85
C ASN A 202 -9.24 -1.74 -5.52
N ALA A 203 -9.21 -1.36 -4.23
CA ALA A 203 -9.17 0.04 -3.80
C ALA A 203 -7.78 0.46 -3.34
N ARG A 204 -7.23 -0.26 -2.37
CA ARG A 204 -5.89 -0.04 -1.82
C ARG A 204 -5.42 -1.23 -0.99
N ILE A 205 -4.15 -1.18 -0.61
CA ILE A 205 -3.55 -2.05 0.39
C ILE A 205 -2.80 -1.21 1.43
N GLU A 206 -2.66 -1.76 2.63
CA GLU A 206 -1.80 -1.22 3.68
C GLU A 206 -0.86 -2.33 4.16
N ALA A 207 0.37 -1.98 4.48
CA ALA A 207 1.34 -2.88 5.09
C ALA A 207 1.81 -2.29 6.42
N THR A 208 2.08 -3.16 7.38
CA THR A 208 2.69 -2.82 8.66
C THR A 208 3.93 -3.69 8.87
N PRO A 209 5.10 -3.13 9.23
CA PRO A 209 5.37 -1.70 9.42
C PRO A 209 5.19 -0.88 8.13
N ASP A 210 5.16 0.45 8.25
CA ASP A 210 4.96 1.35 7.11
C ASP A 210 6.01 1.06 6.01
N PRO A 211 5.63 1.08 4.72
CA PRO A 211 6.54 0.81 3.60
C PRO A 211 7.75 1.75 3.51
N SER A 212 7.73 2.90 4.18
CA SER A 212 8.89 3.79 4.31
C SER A 212 9.99 3.24 5.21
N THR A 213 9.72 2.14 5.94
CA THR A 213 10.69 1.47 6.81
C THR A 213 11.40 0.32 6.07
N THR A 214 12.59 -0.05 6.53
CA THR A 214 13.32 -1.23 6.02
C THR A 214 12.96 -2.51 6.77
N GLU A 215 12.03 -2.44 7.73
CA GLU A 215 11.62 -3.57 8.56
C GLU A 215 10.72 -4.51 7.77
N LEU A 216 10.77 -5.81 8.06
CA LEU A 216 9.96 -6.80 7.38
C LEU A 216 8.46 -6.52 7.57
N VAL A 217 7.69 -6.67 6.50
CA VAL A 217 6.23 -6.60 6.58
C VAL A 217 5.72 -7.75 7.46
N ILE A 218 4.99 -7.43 8.52
CA ILE A 218 4.39 -8.38 9.47
C ILE A 218 2.88 -8.50 9.30
N LYS A 219 2.22 -7.46 8.77
CA LYS A 219 0.78 -7.47 8.49
C LYS A 219 0.49 -6.78 7.18
N VAL A 220 -0.52 -7.29 6.48
CA VAL A 220 -1.05 -6.69 5.26
C VAL A 220 -2.54 -6.57 5.40
N ARG A 221 -3.11 -5.43 5.03
CA ARG A 221 -4.56 -5.25 4.95
C ARG A 221 -4.95 -4.91 3.53
N THR A 222 -5.87 -5.68 2.94
CA THR A 222 -6.42 -5.41 1.62
C THR A 222 -7.79 -4.74 1.77
N TYR A 223 -8.07 -3.81 0.86
CA TYR A 223 -9.36 -3.12 0.76
C TYR A 223 -9.96 -3.35 -0.63
N ASP A 224 -11.07 -4.08 -0.66
CA ASP A 224 -11.78 -4.45 -1.88
C ASP A 224 -13.18 -3.84 -1.91
N ARG A 225 -13.44 -2.97 -2.88
CA ARG A 225 -14.72 -2.28 -3.08
C ARG A 225 -15.87 -3.27 -3.12
N LEU A 226 -16.89 -2.98 -2.33
CA LEU A 226 -18.17 -3.65 -2.43
C LEU A 226 -18.79 -3.33 -3.80
N GLN A 227 -19.22 -4.37 -4.50
CA GLN A 227 -19.84 -4.21 -5.82
C GLN A 227 -21.11 -3.37 -5.72
N ASN A 228 -21.29 -2.43 -6.66
CA ASN A 228 -22.47 -1.55 -6.77
C ASN A 228 -22.76 -0.68 -5.54
N HIS A 229 -21.80 -0.52 -4.63
CA HIS A 229 -21.98 0.27 -3.42
C HIS A 229 -21.63 1.74 -3.64
N ARG A 230 -22.54 2.65 -3.26
CA ARG A 230 -22.44 4.08 -3.60
C ARG A 230 -21.56 4.89 -2.65
N SER A 231 -21.42 4.45 -1.40
CA SER A 231 -20.59 5.15 -0.40
C SER A 231 -19.10 4.80 -0.42
N ILE A 232 -18.60 4.14 -1.48
CA ILE A 232 -17.18 3.73 -1.61
C ILE A 232 -16.72 2.95 -0.37
N LEU A 233 -17.50 1.93 -0.01
CA LEU A 233 -17.16 0.98 1.05
C LEU A 233 -16.40 -0.21 0.47
N CYS A 234 -15.58 -0.82 1.31
CA CYS A 234 -14.71 -1.92 1.02
C CYS A 234 -14.85 -3.02 2.06
N GLU A 235 -14.69 -4.27 1.64
CA GLU A 235 -14.23 -5.33 2.51
C GLU A 235 -12.78 -5.04 2.91
N SER A 236 -12.51 -5.07 4.22
CA SER A 236 -11.18 -4.95 4.79
C SER A 236 -10.78 -6.30 5.37
N ARG A 237 -9.70 -6.89 4.83
CA ARG A 237 -9.16 -8.18 5.26
C ARG A 237 -7.73 -8.00 5.74
N GLU A 238 -7.39 -8.51 6.91
CA GLU A 238 -6.01 -8.50 7.43
C GLU A 238 -5.38 -9.88 7.29
N PHE A 239 -4.12 -9.90 6.90
CA PHE A 239 -3.27 -11.06 6.81
C PHE A 239 -2.06 -10.82 7.71
N THR A 240 -1.76 -11.77 8.59
CA THR A 240 -0.63 -11.65 9.53
C THR A 240 0.44 -12.66 9.17
N ARG A 241 1.69 -12.21 9.13
CA ARG A 241 2.84 -13.08 8.87
C ARG A 241 2.97 -14.14 9.95
N SER A 242 3.15 -15.38 9.55
CA SER A 242 3.42 -16.49 10.46
C SER A 242 4.86 -16.47 10.94
N GLU A 243 5.10 -16.91 12.17
CA GLU A 243 6.44 -17.20 12.65
C GLU A 243 6.98 -18.51 12.04
N PRO A 244 8.31 -18.64 11.81
CA PRO A 244 9.32 -17.59 11.98
C PRO A 244 9.13 -16.47 10.94
N LEU A 245 9.48 -15.21 11.27
CA LEU A 245 9.44 -14.06 10.34
C LEU A 245 10.16 -14.30 9.00
N ALA A 246 11.01 -15.31 8.88
CA ALA A 246 11.58 -15.71 7.61
C ALA A 246 10.55 -16.29 6.61
N SER A 247 9.41 -16.77 7.11
CA SER A 247 8.32 -17.34 6.34
C SER A 247 7.63 -16.28 5.49
N LEU A 248 7.27 -16.61 4.24
CA LEU A 248 6.37 -15.82 3.38
C LEU A 248 4.92 -16.32 3.50
N THR A 249 4.52 -16.79 4.68
CA THR A 249 3.16 -17.29 4.93
C THR A 249 2.36 -16.25 5.69
N PHE A 250 1.24 -15.83 5.11
CA PHE A 250 0.36 -14.81 5.67
C PHE A 250 -1.08 -15.34 5.71
N PRO A 251 -1.46 -16.14 6.72
CA PRO A 251 -2.85 -16.51 6.91
C PRO A 251 -3.72 -15.26 7.09
N GLU A 252 -4.92 -15.31 6.50
CA GLU A 252 -5.96 -14.34 6.78
C GLU A 252 -6.39 -14.46 8.24
N ASN A 253 -6.55 -13.32 8.91
CA ASN A 253 -7.14 -13.25 10.23
C ASN A 253 -8.66 -12.99 10.08
N PRO A 254 -9.51 -14.03 10.19
CA PRO A 254 -10.96 -13.86 10.00
C PRO A 254 -11.57 -12.91 11.04
N ASP A 255 -10.94 -12.77 12.21
CA ASP A 255 -11.41 -11.87 13.26
C ASP A 255 -11.11 -10.40 13.01
N SER A 256 -10.32 -10.10 11.98
CA SER A 256 -10.07 -8.74 11.51
C SER A 256 -11.06 -8.28 10.44
N TYR A 257 -11.82 -9.21 9.84
CA TYR A 257 -12.71 -8.90 8.73
C TYR A 257 -13.75 -7.87 9.17
N THR A 258 -13.91 -6.84 8.35
CA THR A 258 -14.91 -5.80 8.53
C THR A 258 -15.16 -5.06 7.23
N ILE A 259 -16.34 -4.47 7.08
CA ILE A 259 -16.64 -3.49 6.03
C ILE A 259 -16.19 -2.12 6.52
N ASP A 260 -15.50 -1.34 5.69
CA ASP A 260 -15.04 0.00 6.04
C ASP A 260 -15.01 0.93 4.82
N PHE A 261 -14.72 2.20 5.02
CA PHE A 261 -14.45 3.12 3.92
C PHE A 261 -13.12 2.76 3.25
N CYS A 262 -13.14 2.65 1.92
CA CYS A 262 -11.95 2.33 1.15
C CYS A 262 -10.82 3.35 1.33
N PHE A 263 -11.14 4.62 1.60
CA PHE A 263 -10.19 5.74 1.62
C PHE A 263 -10.32 6.62 2.88
N GLY A 264 -10.93 6.09 3.93
CA GLY A 264 -11.30 6.84 5.14
C GLY A 264 -12.70 7.43 5.09
N ALA A 265 -13.30 7.63 6.26
CA ALA A 265 -14.67 8.10 6.41
C ALA A 265 -14.79 9.59 6.02
N PRO A 266 -15.74 9.97 5.14
CA PRO A 266 -16.08 11.37 4.93
C PRO A 266 -16.77 11.94 6.17
N GLN A 267 -16.63 13.25 6.38
CA GLN A 267 -17.19 13.95 7.54
C GLN A 267 -18.73 14.00 7.51
N ASP A 268 -19.34 14.09 6.33
CA ASP A 268 -20.79 13.93 6.16
C ASP A 268 -21.06 13.09 4.91
N PRO A 269 -21.22 11.77 5.04
CA PRO A 269 -21.47 10.88 3.91
C PRO A 269 -22.79 11.21 3.19
N ALA A 270 -22.74 11.30 1.85
CA ALA A 270 -23.91 11.64 1.02
C ALA A 270 -25.01 10.56 0.99
N TYR A 271 -24.67 9.31 1.33
CA TYR A 271 -25.59 8.18 1.27
C TYR A 271 -25.87 7.61 2.67
N PRO A 272 -27.09 7.11 2.93
CA PRO A 272 -27.52 6.62 4.25
C PRO A 272 -26.57 5.58 4.85
N GLU A 273 -26.14 4.63 4.04
CA GLU A 273 -25.28 3.53 4.48
C GLU A 273 -23.87 4.01 4.84
N GLY A 274 -23.39 5.08 4.19
CA GLY A 274 -22.17 5.77 4.60
C GLY A 274 -22.32 6.44 5.97
N VAL A 275 -23.46 7.07 6.25
CA VAL A 275 -23.72 7.70 7.57
C VAL A 275 -23.69 6.68 8.69
N VAL A 276 -24.35 5.53 8.49
CA VAL A 276 -24.31 4.41 9.46
C VAL A 276 -22.87 3.94 9.67
N MET A 277 -22.11 3.72 8.61
CA MET A 277 -20.71 3.29 8.73
C MET A 277 -19.82 4.32 9.43
N ALA A 278 -19.95 5.60 9.11
CA ALA A 278 -19.18 6.66 9.77
C ALA A 278 -19.46 6.70 11.27
N MET A 279 -20.74 6.60 11.66
CA MET A 279 -21.16 6.51 13.05
C MET A 279 -20.59 5.26 13.75
N LEU A 280 -20.67 4.08 13.12
CA LEU A 280 -20.12 2.82 13.66
C LEU A 280 -18.58 2.81 13.77
N ARG A 281 -17.90 3.77 13.14
CA ARG A 281 -16.45 4.01 13.26
C ARG A 281 -16.11 5.10 14.27
N GLY A 282 -17.10 5.66 14.95
CA GLY A 282 -16.92 6.76 15.91
C GLY A 282 -16.53 8.08 15.25
N ALA A 283 -16.76 8.22 13.93
CA ALA A 283 -16.60 9.50 13.27
C ALA A 283 -17.64 10.49 13.80
N LYS A 284 -17.30 11.76 13.71
CA LYS A 284 -18.24 12.85 14.01
C LYS A 284 -18.72 13.44 12.69
N ALA A 285 -19.98 13.87 12.68
CA ALA A 285 -20.47 14.64 11.55
C ALA A 285 -19.68 15.93 11.43
N GLY A 286 -19.53 16.42 10.21
CA GLY A 286 -18.86 17.69 9.94
C GLY A 286 -19.10 18.12 8.51
N GLY A 287 -19.21 19.42 8.28
CA GLY A 287 -19.39 19.95 6.94
C GLY A 287 -18.17 20.71 6.43
N THR A 288 -18.17 21.00 5.13
CA THR A 288 -17.18 21.88 4.52
C THR A 288 -17.65 23.33 4.57
N VAL A 289 -16.74 24.28 4.38
CA VAL A 289 -17.09 25.70 4.23
C VAL A 289 -18.10 25.84 3.08
N GLY A 290 -19.29 26.36 3.38
CA GLY A 290 -20.40 26.50 2.41
C GLY A 290 -21.41 25.36 2.40
N ASN A 291 -21.12 24.23 3.04
CA ASN A 291 -22.09 23.15 3.30
C ASN A 291 -21.87 22.53 4.70
N PRO A 292 -22.21 23.25 5.78
CA PRO A 292 -22.08 22.73 7.14
C PRO A 292 -23.07 21.60 7.41
N SER A 293 -22.66 20.60 8.20
CA SER A 293 -23.59 19.58 8.73
C SER A 293 -24.71 20.26 9.53
N PRO A 294 -25.99 20.00 9.24
CA PRO A 294 -27.12 20.65 9.92
C PRO A 294 -27.21 20.32 11.41
N THR A 295 -26.65 19.20 11.85
CA THR A 295 -26.67 18.70 13.23
C THR A 295 -25.29 18.80 13.89
N GLY A 296 -24.44 19.69 13.37
CA GLY A 296 -23.10 19.93 13.91
C GLY A 296 -22.27 18.66 13.84
N THR A 297 -21.92 18.12 15.02
CA THR A 297 -21.06 16.93 15.14
C THR A 297 -21.77 15.58 15.25
N SER A 298 -23.11 15.59 15.24
CA SER A 298 -23.92 14.38 15.43
C SER A 298 -24.44 13.81 14.11
N PHE A 299 -24.44 12.48 13.96
CA PHE A 299 -25.16 11.79 12.88
C PHE A 299 -26.62 11.43 13.25
N PHE A 300 -27.05 11.78 14.46
CA PHE A 300 -28.39 11.48 14.97
C PHE A 300 -29.34 12.67 14.83
N THR A 301 -30.64 12.39 14.69
CA THR A 301 -31.68 13.40 14.94
C THR A 301 -31.77 13.71 16.44
N ALA A 302 -32.37 14.84 16.82
CA ALA A 302 -32.51 15.21 18.24
C ALA A 302 -33.32 14.20 19.06
N ASN A 303 -34.28 13.52 18.41
CA ASN A 303 -35.17 12.55 19.03
C ASN A 303 -34.78 11.11 18.70
N ALA A 304 -33.54 10.87 18.26
CA ALA A 304 -33.16 9.56 17.78
C ALA A 304 -33.35 8.47 18.85
N ASP A 305 -34.01 7.38 18.47
CA ASP A 305 -34.31 6.24 19.33
C ASP A 305 -33.41 5.05 18.98
N LEU A 306 -32.39 4.83 19.80
CA LEU A 306 -31.44 3.75 19.65
C LEU A 306 -31.17 3.07 20.99
N PRO A 307 -31.04 1.72 20.99
CA PRO A 307 -30.43 0.97 22.09
C PRO A 307 -29.14 1.62 22.59
N ALA A 308 -28.96 1.65 23.91
CA ALA A 308 -27.87 2.38 24.56
C ALA A 308 -26.47 1.87 24.17
N ASP A 309 -26.38 0.58 23.88
CA ASP A 309 -25.16 -0.07 23.38
C ASP A 309 -24.82 0.33 21.95
N LEU A 310 -25.81 0.61 21.08
CA LEU A 310 -25.58 1.13 19.73
C LEU A 310 -25.11 2.59 19.71
N ARG A 311 -25.53 3.42 20.69
CA ARG A 311 -25.14 4.84 20.76
C ARG A 311 -23.66 5.06 21.09
N ASN A 312 -23.08 4.17 21.87
CA ASN A 312 -21.71 4.29 22.39
C ASN A 312 -20.86 3.09 21.98
N LEU A 313 -21.04 2.62 20.74
CA LEU A 313 -20.23 1.52 20.23
C LEU A 313 -18.76 1.98 20.10
N PRO A 314 -17.79 1.28 20.73
CA PRO A 314 -16.42 1.36 20.25
C PRO A 314 -16.39 0.85 18.81
N THR A 315 -15.36 1.22 18.05
CA THR A 315 -15.15 0.80 16.66
C THR A 315 -15.54 -0.68 16.47
N THR A 316 -16.69 -0.92 15.84
CA THR A 316 -17.35 -2.23 15.81
C THR A 316 -17.11 -2.94 14.48
N ARG A 317 -16.86 -4.25 14.51
CA ARG A 317 -16.76 -5.05 13.27
C ARG A 317 -18.11 -5.10 12.58
N VAL A 318 -18.14 -4.74 11.31
CA VAL A 318 -19.33 -4.79 10.46
C VAL A 318 -19.11 -5.89 9.44
N LEU A 319 -19.89 -6.96 9.51
CA LEU A 319 -19.73 -8.14 8.65
C LEU A 319 -20.46 -7.97 7.31
N ALA A 320 -21.60 -7.28 7.34
CA ALA A 320 -22.41 -7.01 6.17
C ALA A 320 -23.08 -5.64 6.29
N ILE A 321 -23.30 -5.00 5.16
CA ILE A 321 -24.16 -3.82 5.04
C ILE A 321 -24.99 -3.96 3.77
N SER A 322 -26.27 -3.66 3.88
CA SER A 322 -27.18 -3.60 2.76
C SER A 322 -28.05 -2.35 2.86
N ASN A 323 -28.19 -1.66 1.74
CA ASN A 323 -29.22 -0.66 1.52
C ASN A 323 -30.15 -1.24 0.44
N GLN A 324 -31.47 -1.11 0.60
CA GLN A 324 -32.42 -1.53 -0.43
C GLN A 324 -32.29 -0.73 -1.74
N GLY A 325 -31.44 0.31 -1.76
CA GLY A 325 -31.13 1.10 -2.95
C GLY A 325 -32.18 2.17 -3.25
N THR A 326 -33.34 2.10 -2.61
CA THR A 326 -34.47 3.02 -2.76
C THR A 326 -34.60 3.92 -1.54
N VAL A 327 -34.71 5.22 -1.81
CA VAL A 327 -35.17 6.21 -0.86
C VAL A 327 -36.70 6.30 -0.98
N ALA A 328 -37.41 6.25 0.14
CA ALA A 328 -38.86 6.39 0.16
C ALA A 328 -39.25 7.80 0.61
N PRO A 329 -40.39 8.35 0.14
CA PRO A 329 -40.96 9.54 0.75
C PRO A 329 -41.35 9.21 2.20
N HIS A 330 -40.97 10.08 3.12
CA HIS A 330 -41.36 9.92 4.52
C HIS A 330 -42.88 10.12 4.67
N PRO A 331 -43.59 9.36 5.53
CA PRO A 331 -45.06 9.42 5.65
C PRO A 331 -45.63 10.82 5.90
N ASP A 332 -44.92 11.63 6.68
CA ASP A 332 -45.33 13.00 7.02
C ASP A 332 -44.97 14.05 5.95
N ASN A 333 -44.33 13.64 4.84
CA ASN A 333 -43.90 14.50 3.73
C ASN A 333 -42.96 15.66 4.15
N GLY A 334 -42.25 15.48 5.25
CA GLY A 334 -41.30 16.44 5.82
C GLY A 334 -41.93 17.60 6.56
N ARG A 335 -41.15 18.17 7.48
CA ARG A 335 -41.49 19.38 8.22
C ARG A 335 -40.31 20.32 8.32
N GLN A 336 -40.58 21.58 8.62
CA GLN A 336 -39.50 22.50 8.97
C GLN A 336 -38.78 22.00 10.23
N CYS A 337 -37.45 21.90 10.16
CA CYS A 337 -36.63 21.55 11.30
C CYS A 337 -36.72 22.63 12.37
N SER A 338 -36.83 22.24 13.63
CA SER A 338 -36.76 23.17 14.75
C SER A 338 -35.30 23.59 15.01
N PRO A 339 -35.05 24.76 15.61
CA PRO A 339 -33.69 25.16 15.99
C PRO A 339 -33.00 24.19 16.95
N ALA A 340 -33.75 23.43 17.76
CA ALA A 340 -33.17 22.42 18.65
C ALA A 340 -32.67 21.17 17.90
N GLU A 341 -33.16 20.95 16.68
CA GLU A 341 -32.72 19.85 15.82
C GLU A 341 -31.53 20.23 14.94
N LEU A 342 -31.23 21.52 14.87
CA LEU A 342 -30.14 22.07 14.08
C LEU A 342 -29.05 22.59 15.02
N ASP A 343 -27.83 22.08 14.88
CA ASP A 343 -26.66 22.58 15.61
C ASP A 343 -25.86 23.52 14.70
N LEU A 344 -26.54 24.57 14.22
CA LEU A 344 -25.99 25.56 13.29
C LEU A 344 -25.43 26.78 14.04
N PRO A 345 -24.23 27.28 13.67
CA PRO A 345 -23.65 28.45 14.32
C PRO A 345 -24.49 29.72 14.07
N ALA A 346 -24.72 30.47 15.16
CA ALA A 346 -25.51 31.70 15.19
C ALA A 346 -24.94 32.88 14.34
N THR A 347 -23.75 32.73 13.76
CA THR A 347 -23.04 33.77 13.00
C THR A 347 -23.23 33.69 11.48
N THR A 348 -24.03 32.75 10.99
CA THR A 348 -24.48 32.78 9.60
C THR A 348 -25.46 33.95 9.45
N PRO A 349 -25.30 34.88 8.48
CA PRO A 349 -26.24 35.97 8.27
C PRO A 349 -27.67 35.42 8.18
N PRO A 350 -28.72 36.26 8.36
CA PRO A 350 -30.11 35.83 8.19
C PRO A 350 -30.39 35.58 6.70
N ASP A 351 -29.80 34.53 6.16
CA ASP A 351 -30.31 33.87 4.99
C ASP A 351 -31.56 33.12 5.49
N PRO A 352 -32.76 33.33 4.92
CA PRO A 352 -34.00 32.70 5.35
C PRO A 352 -34.03 31.18 5.09
N THR A 353 -32.87 30.53 5.02
CA THR A 353 -32.69 29.11 4.74
C THR A 353 -33.58 28.26 5.65
N VAL A 354 -34.63 27.71 5.05
CA VAL A 354 -35.57 26.81 5.71
C VAL A 354 -35.01 25.40 5.56
N TRP A 355 -34.65 24.78 6.68
CA TRP A 355 -34.28 23.37 6.71
C TRP A 355 -35.52 22.50 6.85
N TRP A 356 -35.59 21.45 6.06
CA TRP A 356 -36.64 20.45 6.06
C TRP A 356 -36.10 19.12 6.57
N CYS A 357 -36.78 18.56 7.57
CA CYS A 357 -36.46 17.30 8.22
C CYS A 357 -37.50 16.25 7.81
N GLY A 358 -37.04 15.07 7.41
CA GLY A 358 -37.88 13.91 7.11
C GLY A 358 -38.75 14.10 5.88
N ARG A 359 -38.22 14.66 4.78
CA ARG A 359 -38.91 14.57 3.48
C ARG A 359 -38.81 13.17 2.90
N GLU A 360 -37.68 12.54 3.15
CA GLU A 360 -37.34 11.22 2.67
C GLU A 360 -36.85 10.36 3.83
N GLU A 361 -37.03 9.05 3.69
CA GLU A 361 -36.53 8.04 4.60
C GLU A 361 -35.73 6.97 3.85
N ALA A 362 -34.80 6.37 4.57
CA ALA A 362 -34.00 5.26 4.09
C ALA A 362 -33.81 4.22 5.20
N GLU A 363 -33.78 2.97 4.79
CA GLU A 363 -33.45 1.84 5.66
C GLU A 363 -32.09 1.26 5.27
N VAL A 364 -31.23 1.10 6.26
CA VAL A 364 -29.94 0.41 6.14
C VAL A 364 -29.96 -0.75 7.10
N ILE A 365 -29.52 -1.92 6.64
CA ILE A 365 -29.39 -3.11 7.48
C ILE A 365 -27.91 -3.44 7.57
N THR A 366 -27.40 -3.62 8.78
CA THR A 366 -26.03 -4.07 9.02
C THR A 366 -26.01 -5.35 9.83
N GLU A 367 -24.99 -6.17 9.60
CA GLU A 367 -24.59 -7.22 10.53
C GLU A 367 -23.36 -6.74 11.31
N VAL A 368 -23.48 -6.62 12.64
CA VAL A 368 -22.44 -6.05 13.51
C VAL A 368 -22.08 -7.00 14.64
N VAL A 369 -20.79 -7.04 15.01
CA VAL A 369 -20.32 -7.86 16.13
C VAL A 369 -20.21 -7.02 17.40
N ILE A 370 -21.13 -7.23 18.33
CA ILE A 370 -21.18 -6.53 19.62
C ILE A 370 -20.85 -7.53 20.71
N LYS A 371 -19.78 -7.26 21.48
CA LYS A 371 -19.31 -8.13 22.58
C LYS A 371 -19.12 -9.59 22.15
N GLY A 372 -18.65 -9.82 20.92
CA GLY A 372 -18.37 -11.15 20.36
C GLY A 372 -19.58 -11.89 19.79
N GLN A 373 -20.77 -11.28 19.79
CA GLN A 373 -21.97 -11.84 19.18
C GLN A 373 -22.38 -11.03 17.94
N SER A 374 -22.82 -11.73 16.89
CA SER A 374 -23.34 -11.08 15.69
C SER A 374 -24.79 -10.67 15.89
N TYR A 375 -25.13 -9.44 15.51
CA TYR A 375 -26.48 -8.88 15.55
C TYR A 375 -26.81 -8.27 14.20
N GLN A 376 -28.04 -8.51 13.74
CA GLN A 376 -28.61 -7.72 12.66
C GLN A 376 -29.25 -6.47 13.24
N VAL A 377 -28.90 -5.31 12.69
CA VAL A 377 -29.42 -4.01 13.11
C VAL A 377 -30.05 -3.33 11.90
N VAL A 378 -31.28 -2.88 12.09
CA VAL A 378 -32.03 -2.07 11.12
C VAL A 378 -31.95 -0.62 11.55
N TRP A 379 -31.35 0.21 10.70
CA TRP A 379 -31.19 1.65 10.89
C TRP A 379 -32.18 2.37 9.99
N ARG A 380 -32.96 3.28 10.58
CA ARG A 380 -33.81 4.20 9.84
C ARG A 380 -33.20 5.58 9.89
N LEU A 381 -33.09 6.17 8.70
CA LEU A 381 -32.51 7.47 8.50
C LEU A 381 -33.53 8.36 7.80
N ILE A 382 -33.54 9.63 8.18
CA ILE A 382 -34.35 10.66 7.53
C ILE A 382 -33.45 11.68 6.84
N SER A 383 -33.97 12.31 5.78
CA SER A 383 -33.28 13.40 5.11
C SER A 383 -33.42 14.71 5.89
N VAL A 384 -32.35 15.49 5.89
CA VAL A 384 -32.29 16.87 6.38
C VAL A 384 -31.72 17.70 5.24
N ALA A 385 -32.57 18.54 4.64
CA ALA A 385 -32.23 19.25 3.42
C ALA A 385 -32.61 20.72 3.54
N ASN A 386 -31.81 21.58 2.92
CA ASN A 386 -32.12 23.00 2.82
C ASN A 386 -33.12 23.24 1.66
N ASP A 387 -33.94 24.29 1.76
CA ASP A 387 -34.91 24.65 0.72
C ASP A 387 -34.27 25.18 -0.57
N LYS A 388 -32.98 25.55 -0.53
CA LYS A 388 -32.19 25.85 -1.72
C LYS A 388 -32.09 24.63 -2.65
N THR A 389 -32.44 24.83 -3.91
CA THR A 389 -32.44 23.77 -4.95
C THR A 389 -31.07 23.15 -5.20
N SER A 390 -29.98 23.85 -4.87
CA SER A 390 -28.60 23.37 -5.02
C SER A 390 -27.99 22.84 -3.72
N ALA A 391 -28.76 22.79 -2.63
CA ALA A 391 -28.23 22.30 -1.37
C ALA A 391 -28.20 20.78 -1.32
N ASP A 392 -27.22 20.26 -0.61
CA ASP A 392 -27.06 18.84 -0.42
C ASP A 392 -28.13 18.29 0.54
N VAL A 393 -28.45 17.01 0.36
CA VAL A 393 -29.28 16.25 1.28
C VAL A 393 -28.38 15.56 2.29
N HIS A 394 -28.65 15.79 3.58
CA HIS A 394 -27.93 15.16 4.68
C HIS A 394 -28.77 14.05 5.29
N TRP A 395 -28.18 12.89 5.60
CA TRP A 395 -28.91 11.78 6.22
C TRP A 395 -28.64 11.72 7.72
N ARG A 396 -29.68 11.58 8.53
CA ARG A 396 -29.55 11.47 9.99
C ARG A 396 -30.30 10.26 10.52
N ILE A 397 -29.65 9.54 11.43
CA ILE A 397 -30.20 8.35 12.07
C ILE A 397 -31.30 8.79 13.03
N GLU A 398 -32.51 8.31 12.77
CA GLU A 398 -33.68 8.54 13.61
C GLU A 398 -33.95 7.34 14.51
N GLN A 399 -33.72 6.12 14.01
CA GLN A 399 -34.01 4.92 14.78
C GLN A 399 -32.99 3.81 14.47
N ALA A 400 -32.70 2.98 15.46
CA ALA A 400 -32.01 1.72 15.26
C ALA A 400 -32.66 0.61 16.10
N THR A 401 -32.86 -0.57 15.51
CA THR A 401 -33.47 -1.72 16.21
C THR A 401 -32.72 -3.00 15.90
N TYR A 402 -32.61 -3.88 16.90
CA TYR A 402 -32.14 -5.24 16.71
C TYR A 402 -33.23 -6.07 16.02
N ARG A 403 -32.81 -6.95 15.11
CA ARG A 403 -33.69 -7.89 14.42
C ARG A 403 -33.43 -9.33 14.85
#